data_AF-A0A8J8E248-F1
#
_entry.id   AF-A0A8J8E248-F1
#
_cell.length_a   1.000
_cell.length_b   1.000
_cell.length_c   1.000
_cell.angle_alpha   90.00
_cell.angle_beta   90.00
_cell.angle_gamma   90.00
#
_symmetry.space_group_name_H-M   'P 1'
#
loop_
_entity.id
_entity.type
_entity.pdbx_description
1 polymer ?
#
loop_
_entity_poly.entity_id
_entity_poly.type
_entity_poly.pdbx_seq_one_letter_code
_entity_poly.pdbx_strand_id
1 'polypeptide(L)'
;VVIVLSKYWKKLFSKELGIPEHKLVIVPNGVDIDKFKMHNHEDCRRKLELPSNKKIIFSLGNLIERKGFRYLIKALNELVKYRRDFICFIGGSGPDRNNLQKMINAIGLEKYVKLIGYVPDDLLPIWMSAAD
;
A
#
# COMPACT_ATOMS: atom_id res chain seq x y z
N VAL A 1 13.79 -28.18 9.80
CA VAL A 1 13.85 -27.21 8.69
C VAL A 1 13.07 -25.96 9.10
N VAL A 2 13.61 -24.77 8.85
CA VAL A 2 12.97 -23.47 9.14
C VAL A 2 12.65 -22.80 7.82
N ILE A 3 11.39 -22.43 7.62
CA ILE A 3 10.91 -21.77 6.40
C ILE A 3 10.93 -20.27 6.60
N VAL A 4 11.49 -19.53 5.64
CA VAL A 4 11.55 -18.07 5.63
C VAL A 4 11.05 -17.51 4.31
N LEU A 5 10.55 -16.27 4.32
CA LEU A 5 9.85 -15.71 3.15
C LEU A 5 10.79 -15.15 2.07
N SER A 6 12.04 -14.82 2.40
CA SER A 6 12.96 -14.16 1.48
C SER A 6 14.43 -14.34 1.87
N LYS A 7 15.34 -13.96 0.95
CA LYS A 7 16.79 -13.92 1.20
C LYS A 7 17.17 -13.01 2.38
N TYR A 8 16.42 -11.91 2.57
CA TYR A 8 16.62 -11.01 3.71
C TYR A 8 16.43 -11.75 5.04
N TRP A 9 15.31 -12.46 5.18
CA TRP A 9 15.01 -13.23 6.39
C TRP A 9 15.99 -14.38 6.62
N LYS A 10 16.40 -15.08 5.55
CA LYS A 10 17.45 -16.12 5.65
C LYS A 10 18.74 -15.54 6.23
N LYS A 11 19.21 -14.41 5.70
CA LYS A 11 20.43 -13.73 6.18
C LYS A 11 20.29 -13.28 7.62
N LEU A 12 19.16 -12.66 7.97
CA LEU A 12 18.89 -12.19 9.33
C LEU A 12 18.90 -13.36 10.33
N PHE A 13 18.21 -14.46 10.02
CA PHE A 13 18.09 -15.61 10.91
C PHE A 13 19.39 -16.37 11.06
N SER A 14 20.20 -16.43 10.00
CA SER A 14 21.52 -17.05 10.10
C SER A 14 22.49 -16.22 10.94
N LYS A 15 22.52 -14.90 10.72
CA LYS A 15 23.48 -14.00 11.39
C LYS A 15 23.09 -13.66 12.82
N GLU A 16 21.84 -13.29 13.04
CA GLU A 16 21.37 -12.78 14.34
C GLU A 16 20.92 -13.91 15.27
N LEU A 17 20.40 -15.01 14.72
CA LEU A 17 19.88 -16.14 15.52
C LEU A 17 20.76 -17.40 15.43
N GLY A 18 21.89 -17.33 14.71
CA GLY A 18 22.86 -18.43 14.62
C GLY A 18 22.34 -19.69 13.93
N ILE A 19 21.23 -19.61 13.18
CA ILE A 19 20.65 -20.79 12.52
C ILE A 19 21.52 -21.17 11.31
N PRO A 20 22.00 -22.43 11.22
CA PRO A 20 22.79 -22.88 10.08
C PRO A 20 22.02 -22.73 8.76
N GLU A 21 22.68 -22.21 7.72
CA GLU A 21 22.00 -21.90 6.45
C GLU A 21 21.35 -23.10 5.76
N HIS A 22 21.90 -24.30 5.94
CA HIS A 22 21.35 -25.54 5.39
C HIS A 22 20.02 -25.95 6.04
N LYS A 23 19.69 -25.39 7.22
CA LYS A 23 18.39 -25.57 7.87
C LYS A 23 17.35 -24.53 7.44
N LEU A 24 17.75 -23.47 6.70
CA LEU A 24 16.91 -22.37 6.27
C LEU A 24 16.51 -22.51 4.79
N VAL A 25 15.21 -22.71 4.56
CA VAL A 25 14.61 -22.84 3.22
C VAL A 25 13.76 -21.61 2.92
N ILE A 26 13.95 -21.01 1.75
CA ILE A 26 13.18 -19.85 1.33
C ILE A 26 11.94 -20.34 0.59
N VAL A 27 10.76 -20.01 1.11
CA VAL A 27 9.47 -20.22 0.45
C VAL A 27 8.70 -18.90 0.52
N PRO A 28 8.69 -18.11 -0.56
CA PRO A 28 7.91 -16.88 -0.61
C PRO A 28 6.41 -17.15 -0.53
N ASN A 29 5.65 -16.18 -0.01
CA ASN A 29 4.19 -16.27 -0.08
C ASN A 29 3.73 -16.19 -1.53
N GLY A 30 2.77 -17.05 -1.89
CA GLY A 30 2.06 -16.96 -3.16
C GLY A 30 0.97 -15.89 -3.14
N VAL A 31 0.42 -15.63 -4.32
CA VAL A 31 -0.79 -14.82 -4.51
C VAL A 31 -1.77 -15.61 -5.39
N ASP A 32 -3.06 -15.45 -5.12
CA ASP A 32 -4.12 -16.02 -5.96
C ASP A 32 -4.21 -15.23 -7.28
N ILE A 33 -3.67 -15.80 -8.35
CA ILE A 33 -3.63 -15.15 -9.66
C ILE A 33 -5.01 -15.01 -10.30
N ASP A 34 -6.00 -15.82 -9.89
CA ASP A 34 -7.36 -15.75 -10.41
C ASP A 34 -8.14 -14.62 -9.74
N LYS A 35 -7.94 -14.43 -8.43
CA LYS A 35 -8.48 -13.29 -7.68
C LYS A 35 -7.87 -11.96 -8.13
N PHE A 36 -6.58 -11.91 -8.41
CA PHE A 36 -5.85 -10.66 -8.71
C PHE A 36 -5.60 -10.44 -10.22
N LYS A 37 -6.50 -10.92 -11.08
CA LYS A 37 -6.44 -10.61 -12.52
C LYS A 37 -6.65 -9.11 -12.74
N MET A 38 -5.91 -8.57 -13.71
CA MET A 38 -6.09 -7.20 -14.15
C MET A 38 -7.46 -7.05 -14.80
N HIS A 39 -8.25 -6.11 -14.30
CA HIS A 39 -9.53 -5.73 -14.88
C HIS A 39 -9.36 -4.51 -15.79
N ASN A 40 -10.38 -4.20 -16.58
CA ASN A 40 -10.40 -2.96 -17.36
C ASN A 40 -10.29 -1.76 -16.42
N HIS A 41 -9.29 -0.92 -16.66
CA HIS A 41 -8.94 0.22 -15.80
C HIS A 41 -10.08 1.25 -15.65
N GLU A 42 -10.74 1.60 -16.76
CA GLU A 42 -11.81 2.60 -16.77
C GLU A 42 -13.07 2.08 -16.08
N ASP A 43 -13.40 0.80 -16.28
CA ASP A 43 -14.51 0.16 -15.58
C ASP A 43 -14.30 0.11 -14.07
N CYS A 44 -13.08 -0.20 -13.62
CA CYS A 44 -12.74 -0.19 -12.20
C CYS A 44 -12.85 1.23 -11.60
N ARG A 45 -12.38 2.25 -12.32
CA ARG A 45 -12.55 3.65 -11.90
C ARG A 45 -14.02 4.02 -11.77
N ARG A 46 -14.85 3.68 -12.76
CA ARG A 46 -16.29 3.94 -12.74
C ARG A 46 -16.98 3.21 -11.58
N LYS A 47 -16.62 1.95 -11.33
CA LYS A 47 -17.16 1.14 -10.21
C LYS A 47 -16.82 1.74 -8.85
N LEU A 48 -15.65 2.38 -8.72
CA LEU A 48 -15.20 3.05 -7.50
C LEU A 48 -15.54 4.55 -7.47
N GLU A 49 -16.31 5.05 -8.44
CA GLU A 49 -16.70 6.46 -8.58
C GLU A 49 -15.49 7.42 -8.58
N LEU A 50 -14.38 6.99 -9.18
CA LEU A 50 -13.13 7.75 -9.24
C LEU A 50 -13.14 8.75 -10.39
N PRO A 51 -12.52 9.94 -10.22
CA PRO A 51 -12.43 10.93 -11.28
C PRO A 51 -11.58 10.41 -12.44
N SER A 52 -12.13 10.50 -13.66
CA SER A 52 -11.45 10.07 -14.90
C SER A 52 -10.27 10.98 -15.28
N ASN A 53 -10.31 12.26 -14.89
CA ASN A 53 -9.30 13.27 -15.24
C ASN A 53 -8.17 13.43 -14.20
N LYS A 54 -8.01 12.47 -13.29
CA LYS A 54 -6.96 12.46 -12.28
C LYS A 54 -6.15 11.17 -12.35
N LYS A 55 -4.88 11.26 -11.96
CA LYS A 55 -4.05 10.11 -11.63
C LYS A 55 -4.42 9.55 -10.26
N ILE A 56 -4.57 8.24 -10.18
CA ILE A 56 -5.01 7.54 -8.98
C ILE A 56 -3.81 6.81 -8.38
N ILE A 57 -3.37 7.26 -7.21
CA ILE A 57 -2.34 6.57 -6.43
C ILE A 57 -3.05 5.73 -5.38
N PHE A 58 -2.79 4.43 -5.34
CA PHE A 58 -3.36 3.55 -4.31
C PHE A 58 -2.27 2.94 -3.44
N SER A 59 -2.48 2.93 -2.13
CA SER A 59 -1.59 2.27 -1.18
C SER A 59 -2.40 1.53 -0.13
N LEU A 60 -2.05 0.26 0.14
CA LEU A 60 -2.78 -0.62 1.04
C LEU A 60 -1.88 -1.15 2.17
N GLY A 61 -2.39 -1.14 3.39
CA GLY A 61 -1.84 -1.90 4.50
C GLY A 61 -2.26 -1.40 5.87
N ASN A 62 -1.89 -2.13 6.92
CA ASN A 62 -2.18 -1.72 8.29
C ASN A 62 -1.59 -0.33 8.58
N LEU A 63 -2.38 0.57 9.14
CA LEU A 63 -1.96 1.92 9.49
C LEU A 63 -1.13 1.88 10.78
N ILE A 64 0.12 1.45 10.62
CA ILE A 64 1.15 1.37 11.66
C ILE A 64 2.42 2.04 11.15
N GLU A 65 3.24 2.55 12.07
CA GLU A 65 4.44 3.32 11.74
C GLU A 65 5.37 2.60 10.75
N ARG A 66 5.60 1.30 10.96
CA ARG A 66 6.48 0.46 10.12
C ARG A 66 6.07 0.41 8.65
N LYS A 67 4.79 0.65 8.33
CA LYS A 67 4.30 0.67 6.94
C LYS A 67 4.64 1.97 6.21
N GLY A 68 5.09 3.00 6.92
CA GLY A 68 5.74 4.15 6.31
C GLY A 68 4.81 5.12 5.57
N PHE A 69 3.48 5.09 5.81
CA PHE A 69 2.52 6.00 5.17
C PHE A 69 2.85 7.49 5.38
N ARG A 70 3.48 7.84 6.51
CA ARG A 70 4.01 9.20 6.75
C ARG A 70 4.99 9.66 5.67
N TYR A 71 5.81 8.76 5.14
CA TYR A 71 6.75 9.09 4.06
C TYR A 71 6.03 9.30 2.74
N LEU A 72 5.01 8.49 2.43
CA LEU A 72 4.15 8.70 1.27
C LEU A 72 3.49 10.07 1.32
N ILE A 73 2.89 10.45 2.46
CA ILE A 73 2.26 11.76 2.63
C ILE A 73 3.27 12.90 2.45
N LYS A 74 4.49 12.78 2.98
CA LYS A 74 5.57 13.77 2.75
C LYS A 74 5.94 13.88 1.28
N ALA A 75 6.07 12.75 0.58
CA ALA A 75 6.39 12.75 -0.85
C ALA A 75 5.28 13.42 -1.68
N LEU A 76 4.01 13.17 -1.34
CA LEU A 76 2.87 13.82 -2.00
C LEU A 76 2.81 15.32 -1.75
N ASN A 77 3.23 15.78 -0.57
CA ASN A 77 3.36 17.21 -0.28
C ASN A 77 4.35 17.91 -1.21
N GLU A 78 5.47 17.26 -1.50
CA GLU A 78 6.42 17.75 -2.51
C GLU A 78 5.82 17.69 -3.91
N LEU A 79 5.12 16.60 -4.26
CA LEU A 79 4.52 16.44 -5.58
C LEU A 79 3.48 17.52 -5.91
N VAL A 80 2.68 17.96 -4.94
CA VAL A 80 1.66 19.03 -5.13
C VAL A 80 2.27 20.36 -5.60
N LYS A 81 3.55 20.59 -5.33
CA LYS A 81 4.28 21.78 -5.80
C LYS A 81 4.51 21.76 -7.32
N TYR A 82 4.53 20.58 -7.93
CA TYR A 82 4.81 20.37 -9.35
C TYR A 82 3.56 20.02 -10.17
N ARG A 83 2.63 19.25 -9.60
CA ARG A 83 1.40 18.82 -10.29
C ARG A 83 0.23 18.60 -9.33
N ARG A 84 -1.00 18.75 -9.82
CA ARG A 84 -2.25 18.69 -9.01
C ARG A 84 -3.32 17.80 -9.63
N ASP A 85 -2.96 17.06 -10.65
CA ASP A 85 -3.80 16.14 -11.40
C ASP A 85 -3.72 14.71 -10.82
N PHE A 86 -3.67 14.57 -9.49
CA PHE A 86 -3.68 13.27 -8.83
C PHE A 86 -4.54 13.26 -7.56
N ILE A 87 -4.92 12.06 -7.13
CA ILE A 87 -5.49 11.77 -5.81
C ILE A 87 -4.88 10.46 -5.31
N CYS A 88 -4.46 10.44 -4.05
CA CYS A 88 -3.96 9.27 -3.36
C CYS A 88 -5.01 8.73 -2.39
N PHE A 89 -5.29 7.43 -2.50
CA PHE A 89 -6.14 6.69 -1.60
C PHE A 89 -5.29 5.71 -0.79
N ILE A 90 -5.35 5.84 0.53
CA ILE A 90 -4.67 4.97 1.48
C ILE A 90 -5.71 4.09 2.15
N GLY A 91 -5.69 2.80 1.82
CA GLY A 91 -6.55 1.77 2.37
C GLY A 91 -5.90 1.02 3.54
N GLY A 92 -6.66 0.80 4.59
CA GLY A 92 -6.28 0.03 5.76
C GLY A 92 -6.87 0.57 7.06
N SER A 93 -6.62 -0.16 8.13
CA SER A 93 -6.97 0.21 9.50
C SER A 93 -5.76 0.09 10.42
N GLY A 94 -5.76 0.80 11.54
CA GLY A 94 -4.69 0.72 12.51
C GLY A 94 -4.59 1.94 13.42
N PRO A 95 -3.78 1.85 14.48
CA PRO A 95 -3.66 2.89 15.51
C PRO A 95 -3.14 4.22 14.95
N ASP A 96 -2.39 4.21 13.85
CA ASP A 96 -1.78 5.42 13.30
C ASP A 96 -2.73 6.27 12.45
N ARG A 97 -3.97 5.81 12.23
CA ARG A 97 -4.96 6.50 11.38
C ARG A 97 -5.13 7.98 11.77
N ASN A 98 -5.29 8.26 13.05
CA ASN A 98 -5.55 9.63 13.53
C ASN A 98 -4.31 10.52 13.37
N ASN A 99 -3.10 9.98 13.53
CA ASN A 99 -1.86 10.72 13.32
C ASN A 99 -1.67 11.05 11.84
N LEU A 100 -1.92 10.07 10.96
CA LEU A 100 -1.87 10.28 9.51
C LEU A 100 -2.88 11.33 9.06
N GLN A 101 -4.11 11.28 9.57
CA GLN A 101 -5.13 12.29 9.24
C GLN A 101 -4.73 13.69 9.74
N LYS A 102 -4.22 13.80 10.98
CA LYS A 102 -3.70 15.08 11.51
C LYS A 102 -2.58 15.62 10.64
N MET A 103 -1.67 14.77 10.19
CA MET A 103 -0.58 15.15 9.31
C MET A 103 -1.09 15.66 7.96
N ILE A 104 -2.04 14.96 7.32
CA ILE A 104 -2.67 15.37 6.05
C ILE A 104 -3.29 16.77 6.20
N ASN A 105 -4.02 17.01 7.30
CA ASN A 105 -4.67 18.29 7.55
C ASN A 105 -3.63 19.40 7.82
N ALA A 106 -2.62 19.12 8.63
CA ALA A 106 -1.60 20.11 9.02
C ALA A 106 -0.81 20.66 7.82
N ILE A 107 -0.69 19.88 6.74
CA ILE A 107 0.03 20.28 5.52
C ILE A 107 -0.91 20.59 4.34
N GLY A 108 -2.24 20.61 4.56
CA GLY A 108 -3.22 21.04 3.56
C GLY A 108 -3.42 20.06 2.38
N LEU A 109 -3.25 18.75 2.61
CA LEU A 109 -3.35 17.71 1.57
C LEU A 109 -4.71 17.01 1.49
N GLU A 110 -5.75 17.51 2.15
CA GLU A 110 -7.06 16.85 2.26
C GLU A 110 -7.74 16.61 0.91
N LYS A 111 -7.43 17.44 -0.10
CA LYS A 111 -7.93 17.27 -1.48
C LYS A 111 -7.17 16.19 -2.27
N TYR A 112 -5.95 15.87 -1.85
CA TYR A 112 -5.04 14.99 -2.58
C TYR A 112 -4.80 13.64 -1.90
N VAL A 113 -5.08 13.51 -0.60
CA VAL A 113 -4.88 12.26 0.15
C VAL A 113 -6.14 11.91 0.93
N LYS A 114 -6.64 10.69 0.72
CA LYS A 114 -7.83 10.15 1.37
C LYS A 114 -7.50 8.87 2.13
N LEU A 115 -7.80 8.83 3.42
CA LEU A 115 -7.78 7.60 4.19
C LEU A 115 -9.15 6.92 4.05
N ILE A 116 -9.23 5.83 3.29
CA ILE A 116 -10.51 5.18 2.94
C ILE A 116 -10.93 4.08 3.93
N GLY A 117 -10.10 3.79 4.93
CA GLY A 117 -10.37 2.72 5.89
C GLY A 117 -10.10 1.34 5.31
N TYR A 118 -10.65 0.31 5.96
CA TYR A 118 -10.48 -1.08 5.54
C TYR A 118 -11.04 -1.29 4.12
N VAL A 119 -10.25 -1.95 3.27
CA VAL A 119 -10.66 -2.32 1.91
C VAL A 119 -11.02 -3.80 1.92
N PRO A 120 -12.29 -4.16 1.65
CA PRO A 120 -12.72 -5.54 1.49
C PRO A 120 -11.91 -6.29 0.42
N ASP A 121 -11.71 -7.58 0.67
CA ASP A 121 -10.88 -8.47 -0.13
C ASP A 121 -11.32 -8.60 -1.60
N ASP A 122 -12.61 -8.48 -1.87
CA ASP A 122 -13.23 -8.52 -3.19
C ASP A 122 -13.09 -7.19 -3.97
N LEU A 123 -12.95 -6.08 -3.25
CA LEU A 123 -12.70 -4.76 -3.85
C LEU A 123 -11.22 -4.51 -4.09
N LEU A 124 -10.32 -5.27 -3.46
CA LEU A 124 -8.89 -5.04 -3.60
C LEU A 124 -8.38 -5.16 -5.06
N PRO A 125 -8.74 -6.20 -5.85
CA PRO A 125 -8.34 -6.28 -7.27
C PRO A 125 -8.86 -5.09 -8.10
N ILE A 126 -10.03 -4.56 -7.74
CA ILE A 126 -10.63 -3.39 -8.40
C ILE A 126 -9.83 -2.13 -8.10
N TRP A 127 -9.46 -1.89 -6.84
CA TRP A 127 -8.59 -0.77 -6.45
C TRP A 127 -7.22 -0.86 -7.10
N MET A 128 -6.62 -2.04 -7.15
CA MET A 128 -5.32 -2.26 -7.80
C MET A 128 -5.40 -2.01 -9.31
N SER A 129 -6.49 -2.44 -9.97
CA SER A 129 -6.69 -2.23 -11.41
C SER A 129 -7.03 -0.78 -11.75
N ALA A 130 -7.64 -0.02 -10.83
CA ALA A 130 -8.01 1.39 -11.04
C ALA A 130 -6.85 2.38 -10.83
N ALA A 131 -5.80 1.97 -10.13
CA ALA A 131 -4.62 2.80 -9.84
C ALA A 131 -3.69 2.93 -11.05
N ASP A 132 -2.94 4.03 -11.12
CA ASP A 132 -1.89 4.31 -12.12
C ASP A 132 -0.49 3.92 -11.64
#